data_AF-T0ZQ29-F1
#
_entry.id   AF-T0ZQ29-F1
#
_cell.length_a   1.000
_cell.length_b   1.000
_cell.length_c   1.000
_cell.angle_alpha   90.00
_cell.angle_beta   90.00
_cell.angle_gamma   90.00
#
_symmetry.space_group_name_H-M   'P 1'
#
loop_
_entity.id
_entity.type
_entity.pdbx_description
1 polymer ?
#
loop_
_entity_poly.entity_id
_entity_poly.type
_entity_poly.pdbx_seq_one_letter_code
_entity_poly.pdbx_strand_id
1 'polypeptide(L)'
;MSIERSSAERSRFPAFFKLSVSDRVRIIHERGWLSDADYQMLISGEHTLRVHKADKMIENVVGVMGLPIGLGLNFLVNGRDYIVPLVVEEPSIVAALSSAAKVVRGANGFQVESTAPVLIGQVQVIGAPHPARAKAVLLQRKDELLNLANSLHPQMVARGGGAQDMEVHLHARAEGGDMLVVHLLVDTRDAMGANLVNTMCEGIASLVESMIGGRVFLRILSNLTDRAMVRARCVIPAEGLAGKGHDGEEVRDGIVLANEFACIDPYRAATHNKGIMNGVDAVALASGNDWRAIEAAAHAYAARGGRYTALTRWYKGEQGELVGELDMPMKVGIVGGSLQSNATVALNLRLLGVKSACELAEVMGAVGLAQNFSALRALVTEGIQHGHMTLHARSVAITAGATAEIFDTVVERLVETGEIKIWKAREIVEQVRKEARGVSVGAVTSDQTAIDQRACGHGKIILLGEHAVVYGSHAIAAPVPLAVRATAQDTTSGGVDMLIPRWGVEYRLQRDPAHRDSLQRSLGIIFDALDLTERSVHIEVFPSVPRAMGLGGSAAMAVAVIRALDQHYRLGLRDDEVNALAYRCEEVAHGSPSGIDNTVATYGKLVLYKRGWPANEAPIMRELAVPKP
;
A
#
# COMPACT_ATOMS: atom_id res chain seq x y z
N MET A 1 -9.01 29.17 -12.49
CA MET A 1 -8.09 29.60 -11.42
C MET A 1 -7.82 28.41 -10.53
N SER A 2 -6.69 27.73 -10.72
CA SER A 2 -6.29 26.59 -9.88
C SER A 2 -5.85 27.12 -8.52
N ILE A 3 -6.59 26.79 -7.46
CA ILE A 3 -6.14 26.98 -6.08
C ILE A 3 -4.87 26.15 -5.93
N GLU A 4 -3.71 26.79 -5.80
CA GLU A 4 -2.45 26.10 -5.51
C GLU A 4 -2.56 25.43 -4.14
N ARG A 5 -2.88 24.13 -4.14
CA ARG A 5 -2.84 23.30 -2.92
C ARG A 5 -1.41 23.27 -2.39
N SER A 6 -1.26 23.38 -1.06
CA SER A 6 0.03 23.26 -0.39
C SER A 6 0.68 21.90 -0.65
N SER A 7 2.01 21.79 -0.60
CA SER A 7 2.73 20.50 -0.77
C SER A 7 2.18 19.38 0.12
N ALA A 8 1.86 19.72 1.37
CA ALA A 8 1.30 18.79 2.36
C ALA A 8 -0.13 18.33 2.02
N GLU A 9 -0.95 19.16 1.37
CA GLU A 9 -2.27 18.75 0.87
C GLU A 9 -2.17 17.85 -0.36
N ARG A 10 -1.12 18.01 -1.16
CA ARG A 10 -0.87 17.14 -2.32
C ARG A 10 -0.42 15.75 -1.89
N SER A 11 0.41 15.61 -0.85
CA SER A 11 1.04 14.33 -0.47
C SER A 11 0.25 13.45 0.52
N ARG A 12 -0.76 14.00 1.21
CA ARG A 12 -1.51 13.27 2.25
C ARG A 12 -2.78 12.64 1.72
N PHE A 13 -2.89 11.32 1.73
CA PHE A 13 -4.09 10.60 1.28
C PHE A 13 -4.81 9.90 2.45
N PRO A 14 -5.81 10.55 3.09
CA PRO A 14 -6.59 9.92 4.15
C PRO A 14 -7.32 8.68 3.63
N ALA A 15 -7.31 7.61 4.42
CA ALA A 15 -8.04 6.37 4.11
C ALA A 15 -7.72 5.76 2.72
N PHE A 16 -6.53 5.99 2.16
CA PHE A 16 -6.12 5.50 0.84
C PHE A 16 -6.29 3.98 0.65
N PHE A 17 -6.03 3.21 1.71
CA PHE A 17 -6.18 1.75 1.72
C PHE A 17 -7.64 1.29 1.53
N LYS A 18 -8.64 2.14 1.83
CA LYS A 18 -10.07 1.83 1.63
C LYS A 18 -10.54 2.04 0.19
N LEU A 19 -9.77 2.77 -0.62
CA LEU A 19 -10.10 3.07 -2.01
C LEU A 19 -9.84 1.86 -2.91
N SER A 20 -10.59 1.76 -4.02
CA SER A 20 -10.30 0.83 -5.10
C SER A 20 -8.99 1.19 -5.81
N VAL A 21 -8.41 0.27 -6.59
CA VAL A 21 -7.16 0.53 -7.32
C VAL A 21 -7.32 1.70 -8.31
N SER A 22 -8.43 1.75 -9.05
CA SER A 22 -8.71 2.85 -9.98
C SER A 22 -8.86 4.19 -9.27
N ASP A 23 -9.55 4.22 -8.13
CA ASP A 23 -9.71 5.43 -7.31
C ASP A 23 -8.38 5.92 -6.74
N ARG A 24 -7.50 5.00 -6.32
CA ARG A 24 -6.15 5.31 -5.86
C ARG A 24 -5.33 5.98 -6.97
N VAL A 25 -5.35 5.44 -8.18
CA VAL A 25 -4.62 6.01 -9.33
C VAL A 25 -5.19 7.39 -9.70
N ARG A 26 -6.52 7.52 -9.74
CA ARG A 26 -7.21 8.78 -10.02
C ARG A 26 -6.87 9.88 -9.01
N ILE A 27 -6.94 9.61 -7.72
CA ILE A 27 -6.68 10.66 -6.71
C ILE A 27 -5.22 11.12 -6.72
N ILE A 28 -4.27 10.25 -7.10
CA ILE A 28 -2.86 10.62 -7.25
C ILE A 28 -2.68 11.57 -8.44
N HIS A 29 -3.33 11.26 -9.56
CA HIS A 29 -3.36 12.12 -10.75
C HIS A 29 -4.02 13.47 -10.47
N GLU A 30 -5.22 13.49 -9.86
CA GLU A 30 -5.92 14.73 -9.49
C GLU A 30 -5.12 15.64 -8.55
N ARG A 31 -4.18 15.06 -7.78
CA ARG A 31 -3.28 15.81 -6.89
C ARG A 31 -1.96 16.21 -7.53
N GLY A 32 -1.77 15.92 -8.82
CA GLY A 32 -0.65 16.37 -9.62
C GLY A 32 0.62 15.54 -9.46
N TRP A 33 0.53 14.31 -8.95
CA TRP A 33 1.68 13.40 -8.82
C TRP A 33 1.92 12.52 -10.04
N LEU A 34 0.93 12.41 -10.93
CA LEU A 34 1.04 11.69 -12.20
C LEU A 34 0.77 12.66 -13.34
N SER A 35 1.49 12.48 -14.44
CA SER A 35 1.12 13.08 -15.72
C SER A 35 -0.12 12.39 -16.30
N ASP A 36 -0.80 13.05 -17.23
CA ASP A 36 -1.92 12.41 -17.95
C ASP A 36 -1.48 11.12 -18.65
N ALA A 37 -0.27 11.11 -19.22
CA ALA A 37 0.30 9.94 -19.87
C ALA A 37 0.53 8.79 -18.88
N ASP A 38 1.13 9.07 -17.71
CA ASP A 38 1.38 8.04 -16.70
C ASP A 38 0.07 7.50 -16.08
N TYR A 39 -0.92 8.37 -15.90
CA TYR A 39 -2.26 7.99 -15.45
C TYR A 39 -2.92 7.02 -16.45
N GLN A 40 -2.88 7.32 -17.74
CA GLN A 40 -3.43 6.44 -18.78
C GLN A 40 -2.69 5.10 -18.81
N MET A 41 -1.36 5.11 -18.71
CA MET A 41 -0.56 3.89 -18.67
C MET A 41 -0.96 2.97 -17.50
N LEU A 42 -1.17 3.53 -16.30
CA LEU A 42 -1.58 2.77 -15.10
C LEU A 42 -2.98 2.18 -15.22
N ILE A 43 -3.95 2.92 -15.78
CA ILE A 43 -5.32 2.42 -15.93
C ILE A 43 -5.43 1.37 -17.06
N SER A 44 -4.70 1.55 -18.17
CA SER A 44 -4.70 0.60 -19.28
C SER A 44 -3.86 -0.64 -19.01
N GLY A 45 -2.92 -0.58 -18.06
CA GLY A 45 -1.95 -1.63 -17.79
C GLY A 45 -0.82 -1.70 -18.83
N GLU A 46 -0.70 -0.72 -19.73
CA GLU A 46 0.34 -0.68 -20.78
C GLU A 46 1.76 -0.57 -20.20
N HIS A 47 1.91 -0.10 -18.96
CA HIS A 47 3.19 -0.06 -18.26
C HIS A 47 3.79 -1.46 -17.99
N THR A 48 2.98 -2.52 -18.02
CA THR A 48 3.40 -3.88 -17.68
C THR A 48 4.42 -4.43 -18.68
N LEU A 49 5.45 -5.11 -18.15
CA LEU A 49 6.52 -5.68 -18.99
C LEU A 49 5.95 -6.83 -19.84
N ARG A 50 6.15 -6.75 -21.16
CA ARG A 50 5.72 -7.76 -22.12
C ARG A 50 6.88 -8.72 -22.44
N VAL A 51 6.55 -9.97 -22.76
CA VAL A 51 7.52 -11.06 -23.01
C VAL A 51 8.58 -10.67 -24.05
N HIS A 52 8.20 -10.04 -25.17
CA HIS A 52 9.15 -9.63 -26.22
C HIS A 52 10.18 -8.57 -25.77
N LYS A 53 9.87 -7.77 -24.73
CA LYS A 53 10.83 -6.84 -24.11
C LYS A 53 11.67 -7.58 -23.09
N ALA A 54 11.06 -8.45 -22.28
CA ALA A 54 11.76 -9.27 -21.30
C ALA A 54 12.84 -10.16 -21.94
N ASP A 55 12.56 -10.74 -23.10
CA ASP A 55 13.49 -11.57 -23.90
C ASP A 55 14.76 -10.80 -24.35
N LYS A 56 14.70 -9.47 -24.37
CA LYS A 56 15.87 -8.62 -24.64
C LYS A 56 16.62 -8.18 -23.38
N MET A 57 16.10 -8.52 -22.20
CA MET A 57 16.68 -8.13 -20.92
C MET A 57 17.55 -9.22 -20.31
N ILE A 58 17.16 -10.49 -20.45
CA ILE A 58 17.87 -11.65 -19.91
C ILE A 58 17.75 -12.84 -20.87
N GLU A 59 18.54 -13.89 -20.63
CA GLU A 59 18.56 -15.11 -21.43
C GLU A 59 17.42 -16.08 -21.06
N ASN A 60 17.03 -16.96 -22.00
CA ASN A 60 16.09 -18.08 -21.79
C ASN A 60 14.71 -17.67 -21.23
N VAL A 61 14.15 -16.55 -21.71
CA VAL A 61 12.86 -16.05 -21.24
C VAL A 61 11.70 -16.91 -21.74
N VAL A 62 10.89 -17.41 -20.80
CA VAL A 62 9.65 -18.17 -21.08
C VAL A 62 8.38 -17.45 -20.63
N GLY A 63 8.51 -16.30 -19.97
CA GLY A 63 7.37 -15.54 -19.43
C GLY A 63 7.80 -14.34 -18.59
N VAL A 64 6.81 -13.65 -18.02
CA VAL A 64 7.00 -12.53 -17.09
C VAL A 64 6.23 -12.81 -15.81
N MET A 65 6.91 -12.69 -14.66
CA MET A 65 6.30 -12.80 -13.34
C MET A 65 5.99 -11.40 -12.80
N GLY A 66 4.73 -11.13 -12.47
CA GLY A 66 4.30 -9.87 -11.87
C GLY A 66 4.37 -9.88 -10.35
N LEU A 67 4.73 -8.75 -9.75
CA LEU A 67 4.64 -8.50 -8.31
C LEU A 67 3.75 -7.27 -8.04
N PRO A 68 3.06 -7.21 -6.90
CA PRO A 68 2.22 -6.05 -6.55
C PRO A 68 3.03 -4.76 -6.44
N ILE A 69 2.44 -3.65 -6.90
CA ILE A 69 2.98 -2.30 -6.71
C ILE A 69 2.10 -1.57 -5.68
N GLY A 70 2.69 -1.23 -4.55
CA GLY A 70 2.10 -0.38 -3.51
C GLY A 70 2.77 0.99 -3.45
N LEU A 71 2.19 1.89 -2.64
CA LEU A 71 2.73 3.23 -2.42
C LEU A 71 2.91 3.49 -0.93
N GLY A 72 4.15 3.79 -0.53
CA GLY A 72 4.50 4.32 0.77
C GLY A 72 4.14 5.80 0.83
N LEU A 73 3.22 6.15 1.72
CA LEU A 73 2.67 7.50 1.86
C LEU A 73 3.27 8.23 3.07
N ASN A 74 3.10 9.56 3.09
CA ASN A 74 3.46 10.47 4.18
C ASN A 74 4.96 10.74 4.38
N PHE A 75 5.84 10.24 3.49
CA PHE A 75 7.27 10.49 3.59
C PHE A 75 7.59 11.98 3.44
N LEU A 76 8.22 12.54 4.47
CA LEU A 76 8.82 13.87 4.48
C LEU A 76 10.32 13.66 4.69
N VAL A 77 11.13 13.91 3.67
CA VAL A 77 12.58 13.71 3.70
C VAL A 77 13.24 15.03 3.35
N ASN A 78 14.09 15.55 4.24
CA ASN A 78 14.77 16.85 4.06
C ASN A 78 13.81 18.00 3.72
N GLY A 79 12.62 18.01 4.34
CA GLY A 79 11.58 19.02 4.11
C GLY A 79 10.78 18.83 2.80
N ARG A 80 11.03 17.77 2.03
CA ARG A 80 10.32 17.46 0.78
C ARG A 80 9.41 16.23 0.91
N ASP A 81 8.23 16.34 0.32
CA ASP A 81 7.24 15.28 0.23
C ASP A 81 7.57 14.25 -0.86
N TYR A 82 7.41 12.96 -0.52
CA TYR A 82 7.55 11.85 -1.47
C TYR A 82 6.36 10.88 -1.39
N ILE A 83 5.93 10.40 -2.56
CA ILE A 83 5.14 9.17 -2.69
C ILE A 83 6.13 8.09 -3.13
N VAL A 84 6.33 7.07 -2.30
CA VAL A 84 7.37 6.06 -2.51
C VAL A 84 6.80 4.80 -3.15
N PRO A 85 7.12 4.47 -4.42
CA PRO A 85 6.70 3.21 -5.02
C PRO A 85 7.40 2.02 -4.35
N LEU A 86 6.64 0.95 -4.08
CA LEU A 86 7.11 -0.25 -3.39
C LEU A 86 6.64 -1.49 -4.17
N VAL A 87 7.56 -2.36 -4.57
CA VAL A 87 7.24 -3.64 -5.21
C VAL A 87 7.58 -4.77 -4.25
N VAL A 88 6.56 -5.42 -3.68
CA VAL A 88 6.75 -6.46 -2.67
C VAL A 88 5.51 -7.35 -2.56
N GLU A 89 5.72 -8.63 -2.28
CA GLU A 89 4.67 -9.62 -2.06
C GLU A 89 4.28 -9.78 -0.60
N GLU A 90 5.20 -9.49 0.33
CA GLU A 90 4.97 -9.65 1.76
C GLU A 90 3.91 -8.62 2.24
N PRO A 91 2.82 -9.09 2.86
CA PRO A 91 1.80 -8.19 3.37
C PRO A 91 2.31 -7.28 4.50
N SER A 92 1.52 -6.27 4.84
CA SER A 92 1.77 -5.32 5.93
C SER A 92 2.91 -4.33 5.68
N ILE A 93 3.93 -4.64 4.87
CA ILE A 93 5.09 -3.74 4.64
C ILE A 93 4.65 -2.34 4.22
N VAL A 94 3.83 -2.22 3.16
CA VAL A 94 3.40 -0.92 2.63
C VAL A 94 2.59 -0.11 3.67
N ALA A 95 1.74 -0.80 4.43
CA ALA A 95 0.92 -0.18 5.48
C ALA A 95 1.79 0.25 6.68
N ALA A 96 2.74 -0.58 7.10
CA ALA A 96 3.67 -0.32 8.19
C ALA A 96 4.56 0.88 7.86
N LEU A 97 5.15 0.93 6.65
CA LEU A 97 5.91 2.08 6.15
C LEU A 97 5.08 3.37 6.17
N SER A 98 3.87 3.34 5.60
CA SER A 98 3.02 4.53 5.52
C SER A 98 2.60 5.04 6.90
N SER A 99 2.40 4.14 7.87
CA SER A 99 2.08 4.46 9.26
C SER A 99 3.29 5.04 9.99
N ALA A 100 4.45 4.41 9.86
CA ALA A 100 5.72 4.89 10.42
C ALA A 100 6.08 6.28 9.89
N ALA A 101 6.04 6.47 8.57
CA ALA A 101 6.29 7.77 7.95
C ALA A 101 5.31 8.84 8.43
N LYS A 102 4.03 8.49 8.68
CA LYS A 102 3.06 9.43 9.25
C LYS A 102 3.44 9.89 10.66
N VAL A 103 3.90 8.97 11.52
CA VAL A 103 4.36 9.31 12.87
C VAL A 103 5.59 10.21 12.80
N VAL A 104 6.61 9.81 12.05
CA VAL A 104 7.85 10.58 11.90
C VAL A 104 7.61 11.95 11.28
N ARG A 105 6.69 12.05 10.31
CA ARG A 105 6.28 13.34 9.74
C ARG A 105 5.69 14.29 10.79
N GLY A 106 4.92 13.76 11.74
CA GLY A 106 4.40 14.53 12.88
C GLY A 106 5.51 15.12 13.75
N ALA A 107 6.72 14.57 13.65
CA ALA A 107 7.93 15.02 14.33
C ALA A 107 8.99 15.59 13.36
N ASN A 108 8.54 16.38 12.38
CA ASN A 108 9.37 17.07 11.37
C ASN A 108 10.00 16.20 10.28
N GLY A 109 9.65 14.92 10.19
CA GLY A 109 10.10 14.04 9.10
C GLY A 109 11.51 13.47 9.30
N PHE A 110 12.08 12.97 8.22
CA PHE A 110 13.42 12.38 8.19
C PHE A 110 14.44 13.42 7.74
N GLN A 111 15.58 13.43 8.41
CA GLN A 111 16.79 14.14 7.97
C GLN A 111 17.75 13.10 7.42
N VAL A 112 18.19 13.27 6.18
CA VAL A 112 19.03 12.29 5.50
C VAL A 112 20.14 12.98 4.74
N GLU A 113 21.34 12.43 4.83
CA GLU A 113 22.49 12.84 4.04
C GLU A 113 23.09 11.64 3.31
N SER A 114 23.75 11.89 2.18
CA SER A 114 24.46 10.88 1.42
C SER A 114 25.86 11.36 1.05
N THR A 115 26.80 10.43 0.93
CA THR A 115 28.14 10.73 0.39
C THR A 115 28.11 10.73 -1.14
N ALA A 116 29.22 11.15 -1.76
CA ALA A 116 29.39 11.03 -3.20
C ALA A 116 29.19 9.56 -3.67
N PRO A 117 28.60 9.32 -4.85
CA PRO A 117 28.24 7.98 -5.33
C PRO A 117 29.46 7.25 -5.89
N VAL A 118 30.48 7.06 -5.05
CA VAL A 118 31.76 6.44 -5.41
C VAL A 118 31.66 4.93 -5.29
N LEU A 119 32.02 4.25 -6.38
CA LEU A 119 32.13 2.79 -6.46
C LEU A 119 33.61 2.39 -6.48
N ILE A 120 33.93 1.23 -5.90
CA ILE A 120 35.28 0.67 -5.92
C ILE A 120 35.39 -0.34 -7.07
N GLY A 121 36.38 -0.16 -7.94
CA GLY A 121 36.84 -1.16 -8.91
C GLY A 121 38.11 -1.84 -8.45
N GLN A 122 38.20 -3.17 -8.52
CA GLN A 122 39.37 -3.93 -8.05
C GLN A 122 40.13 -4.55 -9.22
N VAL A 123 41.44 -4.31 -9.25
CA VAL A 123 42.38 -5.00 -10.14
C VAL A 123 43.35 -5.83 -9.30
N GLN A 124 43.22 -7.14 -9.40
CA GLN A 124 44.03 -8.11 -8.65
C GLN A 124 45.29 -8.49 -9.42
N VAL A 125 46.45 -8.37 -8.79
CA VAL A 125 47.76 -8.74 -9.32
C VAL A 125 48.41 -9.81 -8.45
N ILE A 126 48.89 -10.89 -9.08
CA ILE A 126 49.62 -11.99 -8.44
C ILE A 126 51.01 -12.13 -9.05
N GLY A 127 51.99 -12.54 -8.24
CA GLY A 127 53.34 -12.83 -8.73
C GLY A 127 54.15 -11.57 -9.06
N ALA A 128 53.81 -10.42 -8.47
CA ALA A 128 54.66 -9.23 -8.54
C ALA A 128 55.97 -9.50 -7.75
N PRO A 129 57.17 -9.35 -8.36
CA PRO A 129 58.43 -9.75 -7.71
C PRO A 129 58.73 -9.04 -6.39
N HIS A 130 58.32 -7.77 -6.27
CA HIS A 130 58.52 -6.94 -5.08
C HIS A 130 57.23 -6.15 -4.74
N PRO A 131 56.25 -6.76 -4.05
CA PRO A 131 54.92 -6.17 -3.84
C PRO A 131 54.92 -4.79 -3.17
N ALA A 132 55.80 -4.57 -2.18
CA ALA A 132 55.93 -3.26 -1.53
C ALA A 132 56.44 -2.17 -2.49
N ARG A 133 57.42 -2.50 -3.34
CA ARG A 133 57.93 -1.60 -4.38
C ARG A 133 56.89 -1.38 -5.47
N ALA A 134 56.16 -2.42 -5.87
CA ALA A 134 55.08 -2.35 -6.83
C ALA A 134 53.97 -1.39 -6.36
N LYS A 135 53.57 -1.48 -5.09
CA LYS A 135 52.64 -0.53 -4.48
C LYS A 135 53.14 0.91 -4.58
N ALA A 136 54.40 1.17 -4.24
CA ALA A 136 54.98 2.51 -4.34
C ALA A 136 54.99 3.04 -5.79
N VAL A 137 55.34 2.21 -6.77
CA VAL A 137 55.35 2.58 -8.20
C VAL A 137 53.95 2.94 -8.69
N LEU A 138 52.94 2.13 -8.37
CA LEU A 138 51.56 2.40 -8.76
C LEU A 138 51.04 3.70 -8.16
N LEU A 139 51.31 3.95 -6.88
CA LEU A 139 50.91 5.20 -6.22
C LEU A 139 51.64 6.42 -6.80
N GLN A 140 52.93 6.29 -7.14
CA GLN A 140 53.71 7.38 -7.76
C GLN A 140 53.19 7.71 -9.17
N ARG A 141 52.71 6.71 -9.92
CA ARG A 141 52.20 6.86 -11.29
C ARG A 141 50.67 6.80 -11.36
N LYS A 142 49.99 7.12 -10.26
CA LYS A 142 48.52 7.00 -10.17
C LYS A 142 47.79 7.81 -11.23
N ASP A 143 48.29 9.01 -11.54
CA ASP A 143 47.64 9.91 -12.49
C ASP A 143 47.61 9.32 -13.90
N GLU A 144 48.62 8.55 -14.29
CA GLU A 144 48.63 7.86 -15.59
C GLU A 144 47.52 6.80 -15.67
N LEU A 145 47.32 6.05 -14.59
CA LEU A 145 46.26 5.03 -14.49
C LEU A 145 44.87 5.66 -14.44
N LEU A 146 44.70 6.75 -13.68
CA LEU A 146 43.45 7.49 -13.61
C LEU A 146 43.08 8.12 -14.96
N ASN A 147 44.06 8.72 -15.66
CA ASN A 147 43.85 9.28 -16.99
C ASN A 147 43.46 8.21 -18.01
N LEU A 148 44.12 7.05 -17.98
CA LEU A 148 43.76 5.92 -18.85
C LEU A 148 42.35 5.43 -18.55
N ALA A 149 42.00 5.19 -17.28
CA ALA A 149 40.65 4.79 -16.87
C ALA A 149 39.59 5.79 -17.34
N ASN A 150 39.82 7.08 -17.12
CA ASN A 150 38.89 8.15 -17.52
C ASN A 150 38.74 8.30 -19.04
N SER A 151 39.78 7.99 -19.82
CA SER A 151 39.73 8.03 -21.28
C SER A 151 38.73 7.05 -21.90
N LEU A 152 38.39 5.97 -21.19
CA LEU A 152 37.43 4.95 -21.65
C LEU A 152 35.97 5.40 -21.51
N HIS A 153 35.70 6.41 -20.67
CA HIS A 153 34.36 6.93 -20.40
C HIS A 153 34.29 8.46 -20.43
N PRO A 154 34.62 9.11 -21.57
CA PRO A 154 34.74 10.57 -21.66
C PRO A 154 33.41 11.29 -21.38
N GLN A 155 32.27 10.68 -21.68
CA GLN A 155 30.96 11.27 -21.39
C GLN A 155 30.65 11.34 -19.88
N MET A 156 31.12 10.38 -19.09
CA MET A 156 30.94 10.40 -17.64
C MET A 156 31.83 11.49 -17.02
N VAL A 157 33.08 11.59 -17.49
CA VAL A 157 34.01 12.66 -17.10
C VAL A 157 33.45 14.03 -17.45
N ALA A 158 32.88 14.20 -18.64
CA ALA A 158 32.23 15.45 -19.05
C ALA A 158 31.04 15.86 -18.15
N ARG A 159 30.40 14.90 -17.47
CA ARG A 159 29.34 15.14 -16.48
C ARG A 159 29.89 15.32 -15.05
N GLY A 160 31.21 15.42 -14.91
CA GLY A 160 31.94 15.59 -13.65
C GLY A 160 32.29 14.27 -12.95
N GLY A 161 31.86 13.10 -13.43
CA GLY A 161 32.21 11.81 -12.83
C GLY A 161 33.62 11.35 -13.20
N GLY A 162 33.90 10.05 -13.09
CA GLY A 162 35.20 9.47 -13.43
C GLY A 162 35.92 8.82 -12.26
N ALA A 163 37.04 8.17 -12.56
CA ALA A 163 38.01 7.72 -11.58
C ALA A 163 38.64 8.95 -10.91
N GLN A 164 38.39 9.09 -9.61
CA GLN A 164 38.80 10.24 -8.79
C GLN A 164 40.11 9.98 -8.06
N ASP A 165 40.31 8.74 -7.59
CA ASP A 165 41.51 8.36 -6.86
C ASP A 165 41.77 6.86 -6.97
N MET A 166 42.91 6.43 -6.43
CA MET A 166 43.34 5.05 -6.44
C MET A 166 44.02 4.66 -5.12
N GLU A 167 43.63 3.51 -4.57
CA GLU A 167 44.28 2.90 -3.42
C GLU A 167 44.98 1.60 -3.83
N VAL A 168 46.00 1.18 -3.07
CA VAL A 168 46.69 -0.09 -3.33
C VAL A 168 46.87 -0.86 -2.02
N HIS A 169 46.31 -2.05 -1.99
CA HIS A 169 46.27 -2.94 -0.84
C HIS A 169 47.19 -4.14 -1.07
N LEU A 170 47.88 -4.57 -0.01
CA LEU A 170 48.69 -5.78 0.00
C LEU A 170 48.05 -6.76 0.97
N HIS A 171 47.73 -7.95 0.48
CA HIS A 171 47.16 -9.02 1.27
C HIS A 171 48.14 -10.20 1.31
N ALA A 172 48.60 -10.55 2.50
CA ALA A 172 49.42 -11.73 2.70
C ALA A 172 48.62 -12.99 2.36
N ARG A 173 49.24 -13.92 1.65
CA ARG A 173 48.65 -15.24 1.34
C ARG A 173 49.43 -16.33 2.06
N ALA A 174 48.71 -17.36 2.50
CA ALA A 174 49.33 -18.53 3.11
C ALA A 174 50.27 -19.25 2.13
N GLU A 175 49.94 -19.26 0.83
CA GLU A 175 50.76 -19.83 -0.24
C GLU A 175 50.80 -18.90 -1.47
N GLY A 176 51.97 -18.79 -2.11
CA GLY A 176 52.11 -18.13 -3.42
C GLY A 176 52.40 -16.62 -3.41
N GLY A 177 52.95 -16.08 -2.31
CA GLY A 177 53.38 -14.68 -2.17
C GLY A 177 52.22 -13.69 -1.97
N ASP A 178 52.54 -12.43 -1.70
CA ASP A 178 51.51 -11.41 -1.45
C ASP A 178 50.64 -11.15 -2.69
N MET A 179 49.37 -10.87 -2.44
CA MET A 179 48.42 -10.37 -3.43
C MET A 179 48.39 -8.86 -3.37
N LEU A 180 48.59 -8.21 -4.52
CA LEU A 180 48.40 -6.77 -4.65
C LEU A 180 47.03 -6.52 -5.27
N VAL A 181 46.24 -5.65 -4.65
CA VAL A 181 44.90 -5.27 -5.14
C VAL A 181 44.86 -3.76 -5.29
N VAL A 182 44.65 -3.29 -6.52
CA VAL A 182 44.42 -1.87 -6.82
C VAL A 182 42.93 -1.59 -6.71
N HIS A 183 42.56 -0.57 -5.94
CA HIS A 183 41.20 -0.04 -5.89
C HIS A 183 41.15 1.25 -6.70
N LEU A 184 40.34 1.29 -7.76
CA LEU A 184 39.92 2.51 -8.42
C LEU A 184 38.68 3.07 -7.72
N LEU A 185 38.73 4.33 -7.27
CA LEU A 185 37.59 5.03 -6.69
C LEU A 185 36.89 5.84 -7.80
N VAL A 186 35.71 5.40 -8.21
CA VAL A 186 35.02 5.94 -9.40
C VAL A 186 33.70 6.58 -9.01
N ASP A 187 33.53 7.87 -9.26
CA ASP A 187 32.24 8.56 -9.17
C ASP A 187 31.43 8.27 -10.44
N THR A 188 30.39 7.47 -10.28
CA THR A 188 29.54 6.99 -11.37
C THR A 188 28.30 7.86 -11.58
N ARG A 189 28.21 9.00 -10.87
CA ARG A 189 27.08 9.92 -10.91
C ARG A 189 25.76 9.17 -10.71
N ASP A 190 24.81 9.36 -11.61
CA ASP A 190 23.47 8.79 -11.53
C ASP A 190 23.36 7.34 -12.00
N ALA A 191 24.44 6.73 -12.49
CA ALA A 191 24.46 5.34 -12.89
C ALA A 191 24.80 4.44 -11.70
N MET A 192 24.28 3.21 -11.66
CA MET A 192 24.72 2.21 -10.68
C MET A 192 26.23 1.92 -10.82
N GLY A 193 26.72 1.85 -12.07
CA GLY A 193 28.15 1.97 -12.36
C GLY A 193 28.93 0.68 -12.58
N ALA A 194 28.31 -0.50 -12.43
CA ALA A 194 29.01 -1.79 -12.53
C ALA A 194 29.81 -1.96 -13.84
N ASN A 195 29.16 -1.83 -15.00
CA ASN A 195 29.83 -2.00 -16.30
C ASN A 195 30.90 -0.92 -16.54
N LEU A 196 30.65 0.32 -16.10
CA LEU A 196 31.61 1.43 -16.26
C LEU A 196 32.90 1.13 -15.50
N VAL A 197 32.79 0.71 -14.24
CA VAL A 197 33.94 0.42 -13.40
C VAL A 197 34.69 -0.82 -13.87
N ASN A 198 33.98 -1.86 -14.33
CA ASN A 198 34.62 -3.04 -14.90
C ASN A 198 35.44 -2.70 -16.14
N THR A 199 34.89 -1.92 -17.06
CA THR A 199 35.63 -1.45 -18.25
C THR A 199 36.86 -0.62 -17.87
N MET A 200 36.78 0.23 -16.84
CA MET A 200 37.96 0.94 -16.30
C MET A 200 39.02 -0.02 -15.76
N CYS A 201 38.62 -1.01 -14.96
CA CYS A 201 39.52 -2.02 -14.42
C CYS A 201 40.19 -2.86 -15.52
N GLU A 202 39.43 -3.20 -16.56
CA GLU A 202 39.94 -3.90 -17.74
C GLU A 202 40.94 -3.07 -18.52
N GLY A 203 40.65 -1.80 -18.78
CA GLY A 203 41.53 -0.94 -19.56
C GLY A 203 42.85 -0.61 -18.88
N ILE A 204 42.89 -0.51 -17.54
CA ILE A 204 44.17 -0.25 -16.83
C ILE A 204 45.03 -1.51 -16.63
N ALA A 205 44.49 -2.71 -16.84
CA ALA A 205 45.14 -3.97 -16.47
C ALA A 205 46.53 -4.14 -17.12
N SER A 206 46.63 -3.94 -18.43
CA SER A 206 47.90 -4.09 -19.16
C SER A 206 48.94 -3.06 -18.71
N LEU A 207 48.49 -1.83 -18.38
CA LEU A 207 49.39 -0.80 -17.88
C LEU A 207 49.93 -1.16 -16.49
N VAL A 208 49.07 -1.68 -15.61
CA VAL A 208 49.48 -2.20 -14.29
C VAL A 208 50.52 -3.32 -14.45
N GLU A 209 50.27 -4.33 -15.28
CA GLU A 209 51.24 -5.42 -15.53
C GLU A 209 52.59 -4.88 -16.04
N SER A 210 52.57 -3.92 -16.97
CA SER A 210 53.79 -3.33 -17.53
C SER A 210 54.61 -2.53 -16.49
N MET A 211 53.95 -1.92 -15.51
CA MET A 211 54.59 -1.07 -14.51
C MET A 211 55.30 -1.89 -13.42
N ILE A 212 54.70 -3.01 -12.99
CA ILE A 212 55.13 -3.72 -11.78
C ILE A 212 55.47 -5.20 -11.98
N GLY A 213 55.24 -5.75 -13.18
CA GLY A 213 55.31 -7.18 -13.44
C GLY A 213 54.19 -7.96 -12.72
N GLY A 214 54.27 -9.28 -12.78
CA GLY A 214 53.20 -10.17 -12.31
C GLY A 214 52.07 -10.31 -13.33
N ARG A 215 50.94 -10.85 -12.88
CA ARG A 215 49.79 -11.16 -13.73
C ARG A 215 48.50 -10.65 -13.10
N VAL A 216 47.70 -9.93 -13.89
CA VAL A 216 46.36 -9.47 -13.52
C VAL A 216 45.35 -10.59 -13.76
N PHE A 217 44.47 -10.81 -12.77
CA PHE A 217 43.41 -11.81 -12.82
C PHE A 217 42.02 -11.18 -12.80
N LEU A 218 41.55 -10.76 -11.62
CA LEU A 218 40.25 -10.14 -11.46
C LEU A 218 40.31 -8.63 -11.77
N ARG A 219 39.30 -8.17 -12.49
CA ARG A 219 39.05 -6.76 -12.89
C ARG A 219 37.57 -6.50 -12.73
N ILE A 220 37.14 -6.24 -11.51
CA ILE A 220 35.73 -6.32 -11.14
C ILE A 220 35.42 -5.29 -10.06
N LEU A 221 34.22 -4.73 -10.08
CA LEU A 221 33.75 -3.90 -8.98
C LEU A 221 33.69 -4.66 -7.64
N SER A 222 33.75 -3.91 -6.54
CA SER A 222 33.37 -4.38 -5.21
C SER A 222 31.92 -3.99 -4.92
N ASN A 223 31.10 -4.95 -4.48
CA ASN A 223 29.75 -4.68 -3.96
C ASN A 223 29.75 -4.17 -2.52
N LEU A 224 30.86 -4.27 -1.79
CA LEU A 224 31.01 -3.51 -0.54
C LEU A 224 31.23 -2.04 -0.92
N THR A 225 30.12 -1.31 -1.06
CA THR A 225 30.06 0.07 -1.55
C THR A 225 30.18 1.09 -0.41
N ASP A 226 31.14 0.87 0.49
CA ASP A 226 31.34 1.65 1.72
C ASP A 226 31.80 3.12 1.52
N ARG A 227 31.96 3.54 0.26
CA ARG A 227 32.20 4.95 -0.14
C ARG A 227 30.93 5.68 -0.56
N ALA A 228 29.85 4.96 -0.82
CA ALA A 228 28.52 5.49 -1.12
C ALA A 228 27.57 5.19 0.04
N MET A 229 27.67 5.99 1.10
CA MET A 229 26.92 5.83 2.34
C MET A 229 25.68 6.71 2.36
N VAL A 230 24.59 6.22 2.95
CA VAL A 230 23.44 7.03 3.35
C VAL A 230 23.33 7.04 4.87
N ARG A 231 23.08 8.22 5.44
CA ARG A 231 22.77 8.39 6.86
C ARG A 231 21.40 9.00 7.02
N ALA A 232 20.46 8.23 7.56
CA ALA A 232 19.11 8.70 7.85
C ALA A 232 18.91 8.87 9.34
N ARG A 233 18.17 9.90 9.73
CA ARG A 233 17.85 10.23 11.12
C ARG A 233 16.40 10.64 11.26
N CYS A 234 15.78 10.22 12.36
CA CYS A 234 14.49 10.74 12.81
C CYS A 234 14.50 10.96 14.33
N VAL A 235 13.64 11.87 14.77
CA VAL A 235 13.47 12.24 16.17
C VAL A 235 11.98 12.24 16.46
N ILE A 236 11.52 11.46 17.43
CA ILE A 236 10.09 11.29 17.71
C ILE A 236 9.85 11.60 19.20
N PRO A 237 9.11 12.66 19.54
CA PRO A 237 8.68 12.92 20.91
C PRO A 237 7.90 11.73 21.48
N ALA A 238 8.08 11.44 22.78
CA ALA A 238 7.41 10.30 23.43
C ALA A 238 5.88 10.33 23.24
N GLU A 239 5.27 11.51 23.31
CA GLU A 239 3.84 11.73 23.06
C GLU A 239 3.37 11.20 21.69
N GLY A 240 4.22 11.29 20.66
CA GLY A 240 3.94 10.80 19.32
C GLY A 240 3.99 9.27 19.18
N LEU A 241 4.53 8.58 20.18
CA LEU A 241 4.62 7.12 20.23
C LEU A 241 3.42 6.47 20.93
N ALA A 242 2.78 7.21 21.83
CA ALA A 242 1.64 6.75 22.61
C ALA A 242 0.48 6.27 21.73
N GLY A 243 -0.23 5.24 22.19
CA GLY A 243 -1.39 4.72 21.48
C GLY A 243 -1.79 3.32 21.89
N LYS A 244 -3.06 2.98 21.67
CA LYS A 244 -3.65 1.67 21.95
C LYS A 244 -3.39 1.14 23.37
N GLY A 245 -3.36 2.05 24.35
CA GLY A 245 -3.16 1.72 25.76
C GLY A 245 -1.69 1.68 26.22
N HIS A 246 -0.72 1.90 25.33
CA HIS A 246 0.70 1.99 25.69
C HIS A 246 1.15 3.44 25.88
N ASP A 247 1.94 3.65 26.94
CA ASP A 247 2.59 4.94 27.21
C ASP A 247 3.73 5.20 26.21
N GLY A 248 3.91 6.46 25.85
CA GLY A 248 4.92 6.86 24.86
C GLY A 248 6.35 6.60 25.30
N GLU A 249 6.65 6.76 26.59
CA GLU A 249 7.97 6.51 27.15
C GLU A 249 8.27 5.02 27.22
N GLU A 250 7.29 4.19 27.60
CA GLU A 250 7.42 2.74 27.60
C GLU A 250 7.74 2.21 26.19
N VAL A 251 7.03 2.72 25.17
CA VAL A 251 7.31 2.35 23.77
C VAL A 251 8.71 2.78 23.34
N ARG A 252 9.14 4.00 23.69
CA ARG A 252 10.52 4.47 23.42
C ARG A 252 11.54 3.51 24.04
N ASP A 253 11.43 3.26 25.34
CA ASP A 253 12.43 2.48 26.08
C ASP A 253 12.45 1.02 25.60
N GLY A 254 11.29 0.46 25.26
CA GLY A 254 11.18 -0.84 24.61
C GLY A 254 11.91 -0.89 23.26
N ILE A 255 11.77 0.14 22.41
CA ILE A 255 12.47 0.22 21.11
C ILE A 255 14.00 0.31 21.32
N VAL A 256 14.45 1.11 22.28
CA VAL A 256 15.88 1.22 22.62
C VAL A 256 16.44 -0.14 23.05
N LEU A 257 15.75 -0.84 23.95
CA LEU A 257 16.15 -2.16 24.42
C LEU A 257 16.13 -3.21 23.29
N ALA A 258 15.13 -3.17 22.41
CA ALA A 258 15.06 -4.07 21.26
C ALA A 258 16.20 -3.83 20.25
N ASN A 259 16.65 -2.58 20.09
CA ASN A 259 17.83 -2.26 19.30
C ASN A 259 19.12 -2.74 19.99
N GLU A 260 19.24 -2.58 21.31
CA GLU A 260 20.38 -3.13 22.07
C GLU A 260 20.50 -4.65 21.89
N PHE A 261 19.38 -5.38 21.96
CA PHE A 261 19.35 -6.81 21.68
C PHE A 261 19.88 -7.15 20.27
N ALA A 262 19.50 -6.36 19.25
CA ALA A 262 20.03 -6.52 17.89
C ALA A 262 21.51 -6.14 17.76
N CYS A 263 22.04 -5.26 18.62
CA CYS A 263 23.45 -4.90 18.61
C CYS A 263 24.36 -6.01 19.19
N ILE A 264 23.85 -6.76 20.18
CA ILE A 264 24.62 -7.77 20.92
C ILE A 264 24.49 -9.18 20.34
N ASP A 265 23.33 -9.56 19.80
CA ASP A 265 23.05 -10.91 19.30
C ASP A 265 22.91 -10.95 17.76
N PRO A 266 23.82 -11.63 17.04
CA PRO A 266 23.73 -11.80 15.59
C PRO A 266 22.43 -12.44 15.09
N TYR A 267 21.80 -13.33 15.87
CA TYR A 267 20.52 -13.94 15.49
C TYR A 267 19.42 -12.88 15.42
N ARG A 268 19.38 -11.98 16.41
CA ARG A 268 18.46 -10.85 16.39
C ARG A 268 18.84 -9.83 15.33
N ALA A 269 20.12 -9.50 15.20
CA ALA A 269 20.64 -8.58 14.18
C ALA A 269 20.22 -8.97 12.76
N ALA A 270 20.25 -10.27 12.44
CA ALA A 270 19.85 -10.78 11.13
C ALA A 270 18.38 -10.44 10.84
N THR A 271 17.49 -10.71 11.79
CA THR A 271 16.05 -10.41 11.67
C THR A 271 15.79 -8.90 11.66
N HIS A 272 16.55 -8.14 12.46
CA HIS A 272 16.47 -6.69 12.54
C HIS A 272 16.84 -6.02 11.21
N ASN A 273 17.94 -6.45 10.60
CA ASN A 273 18.40 -5.93 9.32
C ASN A 273 17.51 -6.41 8.17
N LYS A 274 17.01 -7.66 8.18
CA LYS A 274 15.97 -8.10 7.23
C LYS A 274 14.76 -7.16 7.25
N GLY A 275 14.36 -6.71 8.43
CA GLY A 275 13.32 -5.69 8.60
C GLY A 275 13.62 -4.39 7.86
N ILE A 276 14.86 -3.89 7.89
CA ILE A 276 15.28 -2.72 7.10
C ILE A 276 15.12 -3.01 5.60
N MET A 277 15.63 -4.16 5.16
CA MET A 277 15.69 -4.55 3.75
C MET A 277 14.32 -4.79 3.13
N ASN A 278 13.31 -5.23 3.91
CA ASN A 278 11.91 -5.29 3.47
C ASN A 278 11.41 -3.99 2.82
N GLY A 279 11.83 -2.84 3.34
CA GLY A 279 11.48 -1.54 2.75
C GLY A 279 12.42 -1.16 1.61
N VAL A 280 13.73 -1.31 1.82
CA VAL A 280 14.77 -0.90 0.86
C VAL A 280 14.66 -1.68 -0.45
N ASP A 281 14.52 -3.00 -0.39
CA ASP A 281 14.42 -3.86 -1.56
C ASP A 281 13.14 -3.61 -2.34
N ALA A 282 12.05 -3.29 -1.66
CA ALA A 282 10.80 -2.93 -2.30
C ALA A 282 10.95 -1.65 -3.16
N VAL A 283 11.73 -0.68 -2.70
CA VAL A 283 12.06 0.53 -3.50
C VAL A 283 13.09 0.20 -4.58
N ALA A 284 14.09 -0.65 -4.29
CA ALA A 284 15.09 -1.07 -5.26
C ALA A 284 14.42 -1.75 -6.47
N LEU A 285 13.53 -2.70 -6.23
CA LEU A 285 12.69 -3.35 -7.24
C LEU A 285 11.83 -2.34 -8.01
N ALA A 286 11.12 -1.46 -7.30
CA ALA A 286 10.24 -0.48 -7.91
C ALA A 286 10.98 0.53 -8.81
N SER A 287 12.23 0.83 -8.46
CA SER A 287 13.13 1.72 -9.19
C SER A 287 14.06 0.99 -10.16
N GLY A 288 13.95 -0.34 -10.31
CA GLY A 288 14.75 -1.17 -11.22
C GLY A 288 16.21 -1.37 -10.81
N ASN A 289 16.58 -1.02 -9.59
CA ASN A 289 17.92 -1.19 -9.06
C ASN A 289 18.21 -2.65 -8.69
N ASP A 290 19.49 -3.03 -8.70
CA ASP A 290 19.93 -4.37 -8.30
C ASP A 290 19.89 -4.49 -6.76
N TRP A 291 18.82 -5.09 -6.25
CA TRP A 291 18.67 -5.29 -4.81
C TRP A 291 19.72 -6.25 -4.22
N ARG A 292 20.30 -7.17 -5.01
CA ARG A 292 21.32 -8.11 -4.52
C ARG A 292 22.62 -7.37 -4.20
N ALA A 293 22.97 -6.37 -5.00
CA ALA A 293 24.13 -5.53 -4.74
C ALA A 293 23.95 -4.70 -3.45
N ILE A 294 22.74 -4.16 -3.22
CA ILE A 294 22.41 -3.40 -2.02
C ILE A 294 22.44 -4.31 -0.78
N GLU A 295 21.78 -5.47 -0.84
CA GLU A 295 21.78 -6.48 0.22
C GLU A 295 23.20 -6.93 0.61
N ALA A 296 24.02 -7.28 -0.39
CA ALA A 296 25.39 -7.69 -0.16
C ALA A 296 26.22 -6.60 0.53
N ALA A 297 26.04 -5.34 0.12
CA ALA A 297 26.73 -4.20 0.72
C ALA A 297 26.28 -3.96 2.17
N ALA A 298 24.98 -3.92 2.40
CA ALA A 298 24.37 -3.69 3.70
C ALA A 298 24.80 -4.75 4.72
N HIS A 299 24.68 -6.02 4.36
CA HIS A 299 25.02 -7.13 5.24
C HIS A 299 26.53 -7.29 5.47
N ALA A 300 27.37 -7.03 4.47
CA ALA A 300 28.82 -6.99 4.66
C ALA A 300 29.23 -5.83 5.59
N TYR A 301 28.62 -4.66 5.41
CA TYR A 301 28.88 -3.50 6.27
C TYR A 301 28.40 -3.70 7.70
N ALA A 302 27.30 -4.43 7.91
CA ALA A 302 26.83 -4.85 9.23
C ALA A 302 27.85 -5.74 9.98
N ALA A 303 28.79 -6.38 9.27
CA ALA A 303 29.84 -7.22 9.84
C ALA A 303 31.22 -6.55 9.90
N ARG A 304 31.34 -5.25 9.56
CA ARG A 304 32.63 -4.52 9.47
C ARG A 304 33.47 -4.52 10.75
N GLY A 305 32.83 -4.67 11.92
CA GLY A 305 33.48 -4.67 13.23
C GLY A 305 33.93 -6.04 13.74
N GLY A 306 33.98 -7.07 12.88
CA GLY A 306 34.33 -8.45 13.25
C GLY A 306 33.18 -9.28 13.83
N ARG A 307 32.04 -8.66 14.13
CA ARG A 307 30.77 -9.32 14.47
C ARG A 307 29.64 -8.65 13.70
N TYR A 308 28.72 -9.46 13.19
CA TYR A 308 27.50 -8.99 12.55
C TYR A 308 26.57 -8.32 13.58
N THR A 309 26.12 -7.10 13.30
CA THR A 309 25.33 -6.26 14.23
C THR A 309 24.22 -5.46 13.52
N ALA A 310 23.42 -4.70 14.27
CA ALA A 310 22.36 -3.85 13.73
C ALA A 310 22.93 -2.70 12.87
N LEU A 311 22.25 -2.39 11.75
CA LEU A 311 22.58 -1.23 10.91
C LEU A 311 22.01 0.09 11.45
N THR A 312 21.05 0.03 12.38
CA THR A 312 20.47 1.20 13.03
C THR A 312 20.96 1.37 14.45
N ARG A 313 20.77 2.58 14.97
CA ARG A 313 20.88 2.89 16.39
C ARG A 313 19.59 3.57 16.84
N TRP A 314 19.01 3.07 17.91
CA TRP A 314 17.88 3.70 18.60
C TRP A 314 18.30 4.04 20.02
N TYR A 315 18.07 5.28 20.44
CA TYR A 315 18.46 5.76 21.76
C TYR A 315 17.53 6.87 22.25
N LYS A 316 17.55 7.13 23.55
CA LYS A 316 16.85 8.25 24.18
C LYS A 316 17.66 9.54 24.01
N GLY A 317 17.04 10.57 23.45
CA GLY A 317 17.62 11.90 23.34
C GLY A 317 17.53 12.70 24.64
N GLU A 318 18.11 13.90 24.62
CA GLU A 318 18.26 14.73 25.83
C GLU A 318 16.91 15.22 26.40
N GLN A 319 15.91 15.40 25.56
CA GLN A 319 14.56 15.85 25.95
C GLN A 319 13.60 14.67 26.19
N GLY A 320 14.13 13.44 26.23
CA GLY A 320 13.35 12.22 26.42
C GLY A 320 12.68 11.67 25.16
N GLU A 321 13.02 12.21 23.99
CA GLU A 321 12.56 11.77 22.69
C GLU A 321 13.25 10.48 22.23
N LEU A 322 12.62 9.73 21.32
CA LEU A 322 13.24 8.59 20.65
C LEU A 322 14.01 9.09 19.42
N VAL A 323 15.32 8.81 19.38
CA VAL A 323 16.17 9.13 18.24
C VAL A 323 16.54 7.84 17.51
N GLY A 324 16.31 7.81 16.21
CA GLY A 324 16.66 6.72 15.32
C GLY A 324 17.66 7.17 14.27
N GLU A 325 18.70 6.38 14.07
CA GLU A 325 19.75 6.60 13.07
C GLU A 325 19.98 5.32 12.26
N LEU A 326 20.23 5.45 10.96
CA LEU A 326 20.65 4.38 10.05
C LEU A 326 21.92 4.85 9.34
N ASP A 327 22.95 4.00 9.29
CA ASP A 327 24.15 4.21 8.46
C ASP A 327 24.39 2.94 7.63
N MET A 328 24.29 3.05 6.30
CA MET A 328 24.31 1.91 5.39
C MET A 328 24.87 2.26 4.00
N PRO A 329 25.65 1.38 3.36
CA PRO A 329 26.00 1.54 1.95
C PRO A 329 24.75 1.52 1.08
N MET A 330 24.64 2.47 0.13
CA MET A 330 23.49 2.62 -0.74
C MET A 330 23.92 3.13 -2.12
N LYS A 331 24.57 2.27 -2.89
CA LYS A 331 24.84 2.57 -4.30
C LYS A 331 23.65 2.19 -5.19
N VAL A 332 22.97 3.21 -5.69
CA VAL A 332 21.86 3.07 -6.64
C VAL A 332 22.09 3.92 -7.89
N GLY A 333 21.19 3.79 -8.85
CA GLY A 333 21.15 4.61 -10.06
C GLY A 333 19.72 4.99 -10.46
N ILE A 334 19.61 6.11 -11.18
CA ILE A 334 18.39 6.56 -11.85
C ILE A 334 18.53 6.55 -13.38
N VAL A 335 19.72 6.20 -13.89
CA VAL A 335 20.00 5.98 -15.32
C VAL A 335 20.71 4.65 -15.57
N GLY A 336 20.45 4.04 -16.72
CA GLY A 336 21.03 2.76 -17.13
C GLY A 336 20.14 2.00 -18.11
N GLY A 337 20.72 1.13 -18.94
CA GLY A 337 19.98 0.40 -19.97
C GLY A 337 18.87 -0.50 -19.43
N SER A 338 19.10 -1.15 -18.28
CA SER A 338 18.11 -1.98 -17.59
C SER A 338 16.99 -1.17 -16.92
N LEU A 339 17.26 0.07 -16.50
CA LEU A 339 16.26 0.96 -15.89
C LEU A 339 15.26 1.51 -16.92
N GLN A 340 15.72 1.72 -18.16
CA GLN A 340 14.89 2.27 -19.24
C GLN A 340 14.11 1.21 -20.02
N SER A 341 14.49 -0.08 -19.93
CA SER A 341 13.82 -1.16 -20.67
C SER A 341 12.44 -1.52 -20.11
N ASN A 342 12.21 -1.26 -18.82
CA ASN A 342 10.93 -1.51 -18.14
C ASN A 342 10.13 -0.21 -17.95
N ALA A 343 8.98 -0.11 -18.62
CA ALA A 343 8.13 1.07 -18.57
C ALA A 343 7.57 1.37 -17.16
N THR A 344 7.35 0.33 -16.35
CA THR A 344 6.91 0.48 -14.96
C THR A 344 7.99 1.16 -14.11
N VAL A 345 9.26 0.81 -14.29
CA VAL A 345 10.39 1.41 -13.57
C VAL A 345 10.51 2.90 -13.91
N ALA A 346 10.44 3.24 -15.20
CA ALA A 346 10.49 4.63 -15.64
C ALA A 346 9.34 5.47 -15.08
N LEU A 347 8.12 4.91 -15.01
CA LEU A 347 6.96 5.54 -14.40
C LEU A 347 7.17 5.76 -12.90
N ASN A 348 7.64 4.74 -12.18
CA ASN A 348 7.89 4.83 -10.74
C ASN A 348 8.94 5.90 -10.39
N LEU A 349 10.02 6.01 -11.18
CA LEU A 349 11.02 7.07 -10.99
C LEU A 349 10.43 8.47 -11.22
N ARG A 350 9.53 8.64 -12.21
CA ARG A 350 8.80 9.90 -12.43
C ARG A 350 7.87 10.25 -11.27
N LEU A 351 7.10 9.26 -10.78
CA LEU A 351 6.20 9.41 -9.63
C LEU A 351 6.99 9.77 -8.36
N LEU A 352 8.11 9.11 -8.13
CA LEU A 352 8.99 9.39 -6.99
C LEU A 352 9.64 10.78 -7.11
N GLY A 353 9.97 11.21 -8.33
CA GLY A 353 10.40 12.57 -8.63
C GLY A 353 11.83 12.92 -8.19
N VAL A 354 12.66 11.93 -7.88
CA VAL A 354 14.09 12.12 -7.55
C VAL A 354 14.86 12.70 -8.73
N LYS A 355 15.86 13.53 -8.44
CA LYS A 355 16.68 14.25 -9.43
C LYS A 355 18.11 13.71 -9.55
N SER A 356 18.55 12.91 -8.58
CA SER A 356 19.85 12.25 -8.60
C SER A 356 19.79 10.87 -7.94
N ALA A 357 20.80 10.04 -8.19
CA ALA A 357 20.97 8.77 -7.49
C ALA A 357 21.21 8.96 -5.98
N CYS A 358 21.88 10.05 -5.57
CA CYS A 358 22.05 10.40 -4.15
C CYS A 358 20.69 10.67 -3.49
N GLU A 359 19.81 11.43 -4.13
CA GLU A 359 18.45 11.67 -3.61
C GLU A 359 17.63 10.38 -3.53
N LEU A 360 17.77 9.46 -4.49
CA LEU A 360 17.15 8.13 -4.39
C LEU A 360 17.70 7.34 -3.19
N ALA A 361 19.02 7.35 -2.99
CA ALA A 361 19.66 6.71 -1.85
C ALA A 361 19.14 7.28 -0.52
N GLU A 362 18.97 8.60 -0.43
CA GLU A 362 18.42 9.29 0.75
C GLU A 362 16.99 8.86 1.05
N VAL A 363 16.12 8.80 0.03
CA VAL A 363 14.76 8.28 0.19
C VAL A 363 14.78 6.82 0.66
N MET A 364 15.65 5.98 0.08
CA MET A 364 15.78 4.58 0.49
C MET A 364 16.30 4.44 1.93
N GLY A 365 17.21 5.31 2.37
CA GLY A 365 17.65 5.40 3.76
C GLY A 365 16.50 5.74 4.72
N ALA A 366 15.67 6.72 4.37
CA ALA A 366 14.46 7.05 5.16
C ALA A 366 13.48 5.87 5.21
N VAL A 367 13.27 5.17 4.09
CA VAL A 367 12.41 3.99 4.02
C VAL A 367 12.94 2.85 4.89
N GLY A 368 14.24 2.57 4.85
CA GLY A 368 14.88 1.55 5.69
C GLY A 368 14.71 1.84 7.18
N LEU A 369 14.96 3.10 7.59
CA LEU A 369 14.77 3.53 8.98
C LEU A 369 13.29 3.47 9.41
N ALA A 370 12.37 3.91 8.55
CA ALA A 370 10.93 3.83 8.79
C ALA A 370 10.44 2.39 8.96
N GLN A 371 10.94 1.47 8.13
CA GLN A 371 10.55 0.07 8.20
C GLN A 371 11.04 -0.57 9.49
N ASN A 372 12.29 -0.29 9.88
CA ASN A 372 12.85 -0.75 11.14
C ASN A 372 12.06 -0.21 12.35
N PHE A 373 11.76 1.08 12.38
CA PHE A 373 10.91 1.69 13.41
C PHE A 373 9.56 0.98 13.51
N SER A 374 8.90 0.73 12.38
CA SER A 374 7.59 0.07 12.35
C SER A 374 7.63 -1.34 12.95
N ALA A 375 8.69 -2.10 12.64
CA ALA A 375 8.87 -3.47 13.12
C ALA A 375 9.18 -3.49 14.62
N LEU A 376 10.09 -2.63 15.09
CA LEU A 376 10.41 -2.53 16.52
C LEU A 376 9.18 -2.09 17.33
N ARG A 377 8.47 -1.04 16.87
CA ARG A 377 7.26 -0.57 17.53
C ARG A 377 6.22 -1.68 17.66
N ALA A 378 5.97 -2.44 16.59
CA ALA A 378 5.01 -3.54 16.64
C ALA A 378 5.44 -4.67 17.60
N LEU A 379 6.74 -4.94 17.72
CA LEU A 379 7.27 -5.98 18.63
C LEU A 379 7.15 -5.61 20.10
N VAL A 380 7.25 -4.32 20.44
CA VAL A 380 7.23 -3.86 21.83
C VAL A 380 5.84 -3.52 22.36
N THR A 381 4.84 -3.34 21.48
CA THR A 381 3.45 -3.04 21.89
C THR A 381 2.54 -4.28 21.87
N GLU A 382 2.12 -4.73 20.68
CA GLU A 382 1.02 -5.69 20.53
C GLU A 382 1.47 -7.04 19.95
N GLY A 383 2.74 -7.15 19.54
CA GLY A 383 3.26 -8.27 18.75
C GLY A 383 2.81 -8.22 17.28
N ILE A 384 3.66 -8.74 16.37
CA ILE A 384 3.45 -8.65 14.91
C ILE A 384 2.19 -9.41 14.42
N GLN A 385 1.74 -10.42 15.17
CA GLN A 385 0.72 -11.38 14.71
C GLN A 385 -0.65 -10.72 14.46
N HIS A 386 -1.10 -9.80 15.32
CA HIS A 386 -2.47 -9.30 15.25
C HIS A 386 -2.80 -8.51 13.96
N GLY A 387 -1.82 -7.78 13.41
CA GLY A 387 -1.95 -7.06 12.13
C GLY A 387 -1.68 -7.94 10.89
N HIS A 388 -0.79 -8.93 11.02
CA HIS A 388 -0.49 -9.89 9.95
C HIS A 388 -1.66 -10.84 9.67
N MET A 389 -2.45 -11.18 10.69
CA MET A 389 -3.54 -12.15 10.59
C MET A 389 -4.59 -11.77 9.55
N THR A 390 -5.03 -10.51 9.47
CA THR A 390 -6.04 -10.10 8.48
C THR A 390 -5.53 -10.21 7.05
N LEU A 391 -4.27 -9.84 6.79
CA LEU A 391 -3.69 -9.94 5.44
C LEU A 391 -3.30 -11.37 5.08
N HIS A 392 -2.83 -12.15 6.05
CA HIS A 392 -2.59 -13.59 5.88
C HIS A 392 -3.89 -14.33 5.56
N ALA A 393 -5.00 -13.99 6.24
CA ALA A 393 -6.33 -14.52 5.93
C ALA A 393 -6.76 -14.20 4.49
N ARG A 394 -6.47 -12.99 3.99
CA ARG A 394 -6.69 -12.63 2.57
C ARG A 394 -5.90 -13.54 1.63
N SER A 395 -4.60 -13.73 1.85
CA SER A 395 -3.80 -14.63 1.00
C SER A 395 -4.32 -16.06 1.02
N VAL A 396 -4.65 -16.58 2.20
CA VAL A 396 -5.17 -17.94 2.37
C VAL A 396 -6.53 -18.11 1.70
N ALA A 397 -7.40 -17.10 1.75
CA ALA A 397 -8.68 -17.08 1.04
C ALA A 397 -8.50 -17.13 -0.49
N ILE A 398 -7.54 -16.38 -1.04
CA ILE A 398 -7.22 -16.44 -2.49
C ILE A 398 -6.77 -17.85 -2.87
N THR A 399 -5.81 -18.42 -2.13
CA THR A 399 -5.28 -19.77 -2.38
C THR A 399 -6.35 -20.86 -2.24
N ALA A 400 -7.34 -20.65 -1.38
CA ALA A 400 -8.49 -21.53 -1.22
C ALA A 400 -9.52 -21.42 -2.37
N GLY A 401 -9.34 -20.47 -3.30
CA GLY A 401 -10.20 -20.28 -4.47
C GLY A 401 -11.45 -19.44 -4.19
N ALA A 402 -11.39 -18.53 -3.19
CA ALA A 402 -12.44 -17.57 -2.96
C ALA A 402 -12.58 -16.61 -4.17
N THR A 403 -13.77 -16.55 -4.76
CA THR A 403 -14.07 -15.63 -5.86
C THR A 403 -14.33 -14.23 -5.33
N ALA A 404 -14.28 -13.20 -6.19
CA ALA A 404 -14.45 -11.81 -5.79
C ALA A 404 -15.77 -11.57 -5.01
N GLU A 405 -16.84 -12.33 -5.29
CA GLU A 405 -18.12 -12.18 -4.60
C GLU A 405 -18.12 -12.70 -3.15
N ILE A 406 -17.31 -13.73 -2.85
CA ILE A 406 -17.27 -14.39 -1.54
C ILE A 406 -16.00 -14.06 -0.74
N PHE A 407 -15.07 -13.34 -1.37
CA PHE A 407 -13.71 -13.13 -0.87
C PHE A 407 -13.67 -12.53 0.53
N ASP A 408 -14.30 -11.36 0.73
CA ASP A 408 -14.23 -10.68 2.02
C ASP A 408 -14.98 -11.46 3.12
N THR A 409 -16.10 -12.13 2.81
CA THR A 409 -16.81 -13.02 3.74
C THR A 409 -15.94 -14.18 4.20
N VAL A 410 -15.19 -14.80 3.28
CA VAL A 410 -14.27 -15.90 3.60
C VAL A 410 -13.14 -15.41 4.50
N VAL A 411 -12.61 -14.22 4.23
CA VAL A 411 -11.54 -13.59 5.02
C VAL A 411 -12.01 -13.25 6.43
N GLU A 412 -13.20 -12.66 6.58
CA GLU A 412 -13.79 -12.33 7.88
C GLU A 412 -13.98 -13.59 8.73
N ARG A 413 -14.64 -14.63 8.18
CA ARG A 413 -14.82 -15.90 8.89
C ARG A 413 -13.48 -16.57 9.24
N LEU A 414 -12.46 -16.46 8.39
CA LEU A 414 -11.11 -16.97 8.68
C LEU A 414 -10.46 -16.23 9.86
N VAL A 415 -10.65 -14.93 9.96
CA VAL A 415 -10.12 -14.13 11.08
C VAL A 415 -10.89 -14.43 12.36
N GLU A 416 -12.22 -14.51 12.31
CA GLU A 416 -13.09 -14.81 13.46
C GLU A 416 -12.80 -16.19 14.07
N THR A 417 -12.56 -17.18 13.22
CA THR A 417 -12.22 -18.54 13.66
C THR A 417 -10.83 -18.64 14.30
N GLY A 418 -9.94 -17.67 14.08
CA GLY A 418 -8.54 -17.72 14.47
C GLY A 418 -7.69 -18.77 13.73
N GLU A 419 -8.30 -19.62 12.89
CA GLU A 419 -7.67 -20.73 12.18
C GLU A 419 -7.40 -20.40 10.71
N ILE A 420 -6.35 -19.61 10.48
CA ILE A 420 -5.98 -19.16 9.13
C ILE A 420 -5.17 -20.26 8.40
N LYS A 421 -5.86 -21.33 7.96
CA LYS A 421 -5.27 -22.45 7.21
C LYS A 421 -6.03 -22.70 5.90
N ILE A 422 -5.33 -23.17 4.87
CA ILE A 422 -5.92 -23.40 3.53
C ILE A 422 -7.10 -24.39 3.59
N TRP A 423 -7.00 -25.44 4.39
CA TRP A 423 -8.10 -26.40 4.53
C TRP A 423 -9.35 -25.76 5.15
N LYS A 424 -9.18 -24.91 6.18
CA LYS A 424 -10.27 -24.18 6.83
C LYS A 424 -10.87 -23.14 5.91
N ALA A 425 -10.03 -22.44 5.15
CA ALA A 425 -10.47 -21.53 4.11
C ALA A 425 -11.27 -22.23 3.01
N ARG A 426 -10.88 -23.45 2.60
CA ARG A 426 -11.66 -24.26 1.64
C ARG A 426 -13.01 -24.70 2.21
N GLU A 427 -13.04 -25.08 3.48
CA GLU A 427 -14.28 -25.40 4.21
C GLU A 427 -15.22 -24.19 4.22
N ILE A 428 -14.71 -23.01 4.59
CA ILE A 428 -15.46 -21.76 4.61
C ILE A 428 -15.90 -21.37 3.19
N VAL A 429 -15.05 -21.50 2.17
CA VAL A 429 -15.41 -21.25 0.76
C VAL A 429 -16.56 -22.16 0.33
N GLU A 430 -16.50 -23.45 0.66
CA GLU A 430 -17.56 -24.41 0.31
C GLU A 430 -18.85 -24.13 1.08
N GLN A 431 -18.75 -23.74 2.35
CA GLN A 431 -19.89 -23.35 3.16
C GLN A 431 -20.56 -22.09 2.60
N VAL A 432 -19.78 -21.04 2.32
CA VAL A 432 -20.28 -19.79 1.72
C VAL A 432 -20.83 -20.05 0.31
N ARG A 433 -20.25 -20.97 -0.47
CA ARG A 433 -20.78 -21.38 -1.78
C ARG A 433 -22.07 -22.19 -1.65
N LYS A 434 -22.21 -23.07 -0.66
CA LYS A 434 -23.46 -23.80 -0.40
C LYS A 434 -24.56 -22.87 0.10
N GLU A 435 -24.22 -21.92 0.96
CA GLU A 435 -25.11 -20.83 1.38
C GLU A 435 -25.54 -19.97 0.17
N ALA A 436 -24.64 -19.74 -0.80
CA ALA A 436 -24.95 -19.03 -2.04
C ALA A 436 -25.71 -19.87 -3.10
N ARG A 437 -25.52 -21.20 -3.13
CA ARG A 437 -26.16 -22.15 -4.07
C ARG A 437 -27.49 -22.71 -3.55
N GLY A 438 -27.82 -22.51 -2.28
CA GLY A 438 -29.03 -23.01 -1.61
C GLY A 438 -30.35 -22.34 -2.01
N VAL A 439 -30.48 -21.81 -3.23
CA VAL A 439 -31.74 -21.34 -3.79
C VAL A 439 -32.03 -22.09 -5.09
N SER A 440 -32.48 -23.35 -4.99
CA SER A 440 -33.64 -23.92 -5.72
C SER A 440 -33.69 -25.48 -5.74
N VAL A 441 -34.78 -25.98 -5.14
CA VAL A 441 -35.60 -27.18 -5.43
C VAL A 441 -34.97 -28.59 -5.44
N GLY A 442 -35.28 -29.35 -4.37
CA GLY A 442 -35.32 -30.81 -4.33
C GLY A 442 -35.91 -31.28 -3.00
N ALA A 443 -37.11 -31.87 -3.04
CA ALA A 443 -37.96 -32.16 -1.89
C ALA A 443 -37.36 -33.20 -0.92
N VAL A 444 -37.13 -32.80 0.33
CA VAL A 444 -37.32 -33.62 1.55
C VAL A 444 -37.83 -32.70 2.65
N THR A 445 -38.83 -33.20 3.35
CA THR A 445 -39.80 -32.54 4.22
C THR A 445 -39.26 -32.12 5.58
N SER A 446 -39.45 -30.84 5.92
CA SER A 446 -39.84 -30.24 7.22
C SER A 446 -39.14 -28.87 7.43
N ASP A 447 -39.94 -27.86 7.82
CA ASP A 447 -39.58 -26.46 8.13
C ASP A 447 -39.38 -25.44 6.99
N GLN A 448 -40.23 -25.49 5.97
CA GLN A 448 -40.30 -24.51 4.87
C GLN A 448 -41.24 -23.30 5.10
N THR A 449 -41.60 -22.95 6.33
CA THR A 449 -42.49 -21.80 6.62
C THR A 449 -41.78 -20.50 6.99
N ALA A 450 -40.46 -20.49 7.21
CA ALA A 450 -39.75 -19.32 7.76
C ALA A 450 -39.03 -18.41 6.74
N ILE A 451 -38.87 -18.84 5.48
CA ILE A 451 -38.07 -18.10 4.48
C ILE A 451 -38.92 -17.04 3.73
N ASP A 452 -40.25 -17.17 3.72
CA ASP A 452 -41.19 -16.31 2.97
C ASP A 452 -41.74 -15.11 3.76
N GLN A 453 -41.17 -14.82 4.95
CA GLN A 453 -41.69 -13.78 5.86
C GLN A 453 -40.81 -12.52 5.97
N ARG A 454 -39.77 -12.35 5.14
CA ARG A 454 -38.89 -11.16 5.25
C ARG A 454 -39.36 -10.05 4.32
N ALA A 455 -39.70 -8.91 4.90
CA ALA A 455 -39.99 -7.68 4.18
C ALA A 455 -38.77 -7.22 3.36
N CYS A 456 -39.00 -6.73 2.14
CA CYS A 456 -37.94 -6.39 1.20
C CYS A 456 -38.03 -4.96 0.66
N GLY A 457 -36.87 -4.37 0.43
CA GLY A 457 -36.68 -3.14 -0.35
C GLY A 457 -35.73 -3.41 -1.52
N HIS A 458 -36.10 -2.90 -2.69
CA HIS A 458 -35.30 -3.05 -3.91
C HIS A 458 -34.20 -1.99 -3.96
N GLY A 459 -33.08 -2.31 -4.59
CA GLY A 459 -32.05 -1.34 -4.93
C GLY A 459 -32.38 -0.69 -6.27
N LYS A 460 -31.54 0.23 -6.73
CA LYS A 460 -31.69 0.89 -8.04
C LYS A 460 -30.43 0.77 -8.88
N ILE A 461 -30.62 0.73 -10.19
CA ILE A 461 -29.63 1.04 -11.22
C ILE A 461 -30.26 2.08 -12.14
N ILE A 462 -29.57 3.19 -12.37
CA ILE A 462 -30.02 4.18 -13.36
C ILE A 462 -29.37 3.85 -14.69
N LEU A 463 -30.18 3.47 -15.68
CA LEU A 463 -29.72 3.12 -17.03
C LEU A 463 -29.42 4.37 -17.86
N LEU A 464 -30.20 5.44 -17.66
CA LEU A 464 -30.03 6.72 -18.37
C LEU A 464 -30.61 7.86 -17.54
N GLY A 465 -30.00 9.05 -17.59
CA GLY A 465 -30.59 10.29 -17.07
C GLY A 465 -30.38 10.60 -15.59
N GLU A 466 -29.36 10.01 -14.95
CA GLU A 466 -29.07 10.19 -13.52
C GLU A 466 -29.01 11.66 -13.07
N HIS A 467 -28.24 12.49 -13.76
CA HIS A 467 -28.16 13.93 -13.46
C HIS A 467 -29.33 14.72 -14.06
N ALA A 468 -29.99 14.20 -15.10
CA ALA A 468 -31.07 14.88 -15.81
C ALA A 468 -32.35 14.99 -14.94
N VAL A 469 -32.60 14.00 -14.09
CA VAL A 469 -33.76 14.00 -13.17
C VAL A 469 -33.73 15.16 -12.17
N VAL A 470 -32.55 15.61 -11.76
CA VAL A 470 -32.41 16.76 -10.86
C VAL A 470 -32.95 18.05 -11.52
N TYR A 471 -32.87 18.14 -12.85
CA TYR A 471 -33.33 19.27 -13.66
C TYR A 471 -34.73 19.07 -14.25
N GLY A 472 -35.55 18.17 -13.69
CA GLY A 472 -36.92 17.92 -14.17
C GLY A 472 -37.00 17.21 -15.53
N SER A 473 -35.93 16.53 -15.95
CA SER A 473 -35.92 15.68 -17.14
C SER A 473 -36.13 14.20 -16.77
N HIS A 474 -36.32 13.35 -17.77
CA HIS A 474 -36.58 11.91 -17.56
C HIS A 474 -35.29 11.13 -17.24
N ALA A 475 -35.42 10.11 -16.41
CA ALA A 475 -34.45 9.02 -16.25
C ALA A 475 -35.13 7.67 -16.45
N ILE A 476 -34.33 6.67 -16.84
CA ILE A 476 -34.72 5.26 -16.87
C ILE A 476 -33.99 4.57 -15.73
N ALA A 477 -34.74 3.97 -14.82
CA ALA A 477 -34.17 3.24 -13.69
C ALA A 477 -34.76 1.83 -13.56
N ALA A 478 -33.88 0.87 -13.28
CA ALA A 478 -34.19 -0.53 -13.09
C ALA A 478 -34.00 -0.93 -11.62
N PRO A 479 -34.83 -1.84 -11.10
CA PRO A 479 -34.71 -2.34 -9.74
C PRO A 479 -33.57 -3.36 -9.63
N VAL A 480 -32.90 -3.38 -8.49
CA VAL A 480 -32.07 -4.50 -8.04
C VAL A 480 -32.90 -5.30 -7.03
N PRO A 481 -33.44 -6.47 -7.41
CA PRO A 481 -34.31 -7.24 -6.52
C PRO A 481 -33.63 -7.62 -5.20
N LEU A 482 -34.41 -7.63 -4.11
CA LEU A 482 -33.99 -8.12 -2.79
C LEU A 482 -32.69 -7.48 -2.26
N ALA A 483 -32.49 -6.20 -2.56
CA ALA A 483 -31.29 -5.47 -2.17
C ALA A 483 -31.15 -5.36 -0.64
N VAL A 484 -32.25 -5.14 0.07
CA VAL A 484 -32.30 -5.15 1.53
C VAL A 484 -33.51 -5.94 1.99
N ARG A 485 -33.32 -6.80 3.00
CA ARG A 485 -34.40 -7.49 3.70
C ARG A 485 -34.38 -7.09 5.16
N ALA A 486 -35.54 -7.03 5.80
CA ALA A 486 -35.62 -6.77 7.23
C ALA A 486 -36.67 -7.66 7.91
N THR A 487 -36.48 -7.88 9.21
CA THR A 487 -37.46 -8.52 10.10
C THR A 487 -37.59 -7.69 11.37
N ALA A 488 -38.80 -7.62 11.91
CA ALA A 488 -39.07 -6.97 13.20
C ALA A 488 -39.61 -8.01 14.18
N GLN A 489 -39.21 -7.90 15.44
CA GLN A 489 -39.68 -8.76 16.55
C GLN A 489 -39.83 -7.91 17.81
N ASP A 490 -40.81 -8.23 18.66
CA ASP A 490 -40.92 -7.55 19.96
C ASP A 490 -39.75 -7.94 20.87
N THR A 491 -39.26 -7.00 21.66
CA THR A 491 -38.17 -7.22 22.63
C THR A 491 -38.52 -6.64 24.00
N THR A 492 -37.86 -7.17 25.04
CA THR A 492 -38.00 -6.69 26.43
C THR A 492 -36.94 -5.67 26.82
N SER A 493 -36.05 -5.29 25.88
CA SER A 493 -34.90 -4.42 26.13
C SER A 493 -35.26 -2.96 26.48
N GLY A 494 -36.52 -2.54 26.31
CA GLY A 494 -37.00 -1.20 26.68
C GLY A 494 -36.61 -0.10 25.68
N GLY A 495 -36.53 -0.43 24.39
CA GLY A 495 -36.26 0.49 23.30
C GLY A 495 -36.28 -0.18 21.92
N VAL A 496 -35.86 0.57 20.90
CA VAL A 496 -35.72 0.06 19.52
C VAL A 496 -34.26 -0.29 19.28
N ASP A 497 -34.00 -1.57 19.06
CA ASP A 497 -32.69 -2.11 18.71
C ASP A 497 -32.70 -2.47 17.22
N MET A 498 -31.68 -2.05 16.49
CA MET A 498 -31.45 -2.43 15.11
C MET A 498 -30.10 -3.09 14.98
N LEU A 499 -30.10 -4.32 14.45
CA LEU A 499 -28.90 -5.07 14.15
C LEU A 499 -28.74 -5.20 12.63
N ILE A 500 -27.55 -4.87 12.14
CA ILE A 500 -27.14 -5.12 10.75
C ILE A 500 -25.94 -6.07 10.78
N PRO A 501 -26.15 -7.40 10.82
CA PRO A 501 -25.08 -8.36 11.09
C PRO A 501 -23.91 -8.24 10.10
N ARG A 502 -24.22 -8.08 8.81
CA ARG A 502 -23.21 -7.95 7.73
C ARG A 502 -22.31 -6.71 7.86
N TRP A 503 -22.74 -5.67 8.58
CA TRP A 503 -21.95 -4.46 8.78
C TRP A 503 -21.34 -4.38 10.18
N GLY A 504 -21.60 -5.37 11.05
CA GLY A 504 -21.15 -5.37 12.44
C GLY A 504 -21.69 -4.19 13.24
N VAL A 505 -22.88 -3.69 12.90
CA VAL A 505 -23.46 -2.50 13.52
C VAL A 505 -24.69 -2.86 14.33
N GLU A 506 -24.64 -2.50 15.61
CA GLU A 506 -25.76 -2.49 16.54
C GLU A 506 -26.12 -1.04 16.85
N TYR A 507 -27.33 -0.64 16.48
CA TYR A 507 -27.89 0.65 16.85
C TYR A 507 -28.97 0.45 17.89
N ARG A 508 -28.84 1.15 19.00
CA ARG A 508 -29.97 1.43 19.87
C ARG A 508 -30.49 2.82 19.57
N LEU A 509 -31.77 2.95 19.27
CA LEU A 509 -32.37 4.25 18.99
C LEU A 509 -32.26 5.15 20.22
N GLN A 510 -31.54 6.27 20.10
CA GLN A 510 -31.41 7.22 21.20
C GLN A 510 -32.74 7.95 21.46
N ARG A 511 -33.08 8.11 22.74
CA ARG A 511 -34.30 8.82 23.17
C ARG A 511 -34.24 10.31 22.89
N ASP A 512 -33.04 10.91 22.88
CA ASP A 512 -32.84 12.31 22.55
C ASP A 512 -32.68 12.52 21.03
N PRO A 513 -33.60 13.26 20.35
CA PRO A 513 -33.51 13.54 18.92
C PRO A 513 -32.25 14.33 18.50
N ALA A 514 -31.65 15.13 19.39
CA ALA A 514 -30.53 16.01 19.05
C ALA A 514 -29.21 15.26 18.78
N HIS A 515 -29.07 14.04 19.32
CA HIS A 515 -27.86 13.22 19.24
C HIS A 515 -27.95 12.08 18.20
N ARG A 516 -29.01 12.05 17.39
CA ARG A 516 -29.23 11.01 16.38
C ARG A 516 -28.38 11.23 15.13
N ASP A 517 -27.68 10.18 14.69
CA ASP A 517 -27.06 10.14 13.36
C ASP A 517 -28.13 10.03 12.24
N SER A 518 -27.71 10.08 10.97
CA SER A 518 -28.65 10.05 9.83
C SER A 518 -29.54 8.81 9.79
N LEU A 519 -29.04 7.64 10.23
CA LEU A 519 -29.82 6.41 10.23
C LEU A 519 -30.83 6.39 11.40
N GLN A 520 -30.40 6.83 12.57
CA GLN A 520 -31.25 6.96 13.75
C GLN A 520 -32.35 8.01 13.56
N ARG A 521 -32.09 9.07 12.80
CA ARG A 521 -33.13 10.04 12.40
C ARG A 521 -34.18 9.40 11.50
N SER A 522 -33.76 8.67 10.47
CA SER A 522 -34.69 7.94 9.58
C SER A 522 -35.52 6.91 10.35
N LEU A 523 -34.92 6.19 11.30
CA LEU A 523 -35.65 5.29 12.18
C LEU A 523 -36.66 6.02 13.07
N GLY A 524 -36.26 7.15 13.67
CA GLY A 524 -37.18 8.00 14.43
C GLY A 524 -38.40 8.41 13.60
N ILE A 525 -38.18 8.88 12.38
CA ILE A 525 -39.24 9.31 11.44
C ILE A 525 -40.21 8.17 11.11
N ILE A 526 -39.70 6.94 10.95
CA ILE A 526 -40.52 5.76 10.70
C ILE A 526 -41.37 5.45 11.93
N PHE A 527 -40.76 5.39 13.11
CA PHE A 527 -41.47 5.06 14.35
C PHE A 527 -42.49 6.12 14.76
N ASP A 528 -42.17 7.41 14.56
CA ASP A 528 -43.07 8.53 14.82
C ASP A 528 -44.28 8.50 13.88
N ALA A 529 -44.09 8.22 12.58
CA ALA A 529 -45.20 8.16 11.63
C ALA A 529 -46.09 6.93 11.78
N LEU A 530 -45.56 5.83 12.30
CA LEU A 530 -46.30 4.59 12.49
C LEU A 530 -46.90 4.47 13.90
N ASP A 531 -46.73 5.48 14.76
CA ASP A 531 -47.20 5.49 16.16
C ASP A 531 -46.62 4.32 16.99
N LEU A 532 -45.33 4.03 16.79
CA LEU A 532 -44.61 2.90 17.41
C LEU A 532 -43.58 3.32 18.46
N THR A 533 -43.50 4.60 18.81
CA THR A 533 -42.45 5.19 19.65
C THR A 533 -42.33 4.57 21.05
N GLU A 534 -43.45 4.12 21.62
CA GLU A 534 -43.51 3.45 22.94
C GLU A 534 -43.29 1.92 22.85
N ARG A 535 -43.09 1.37 21.65
CA ARG A 535 -42.87 -0.07 21.44
C ARG A 535 -41.39 -0.40 21.57
N SER A 536 -41.12 -1.58 22.15
CA SER A 536 -39.77 -2.15 22.20
C SER A 536 -39.61 -3.20 21.11
N VAL A 537 -38.77 -2.91 20.12
CA VAL A 537 -38.68 -3.71 18.87
C VAL A 537 -37.22 -3.97 18.53
N HIS A 538 -36.90 -5.22 18.20
CA HIS A 538 -35.64 -5.62 17.59
C HIS A 538 -35.83 -5.74 16.07
N ILE A 539 -35.04 -5.02 15.30
CA ILE A 539 -35.07 -5.00 13.84
C ILE A 539 -33.77 -5.57 13.32
N GLU A 540 -33.83 -6.67 12.57
CA GLU A 540 -32.66 -7.21 11.88
C GLU A 540 -32.70 -6.84 10.40
N VAL A 541 -31.61 -6.27 9.90
CA VAL A 541 -31.48 -5.86 8.50
C VAL A 541 -30.41 -6.68 7.81
N PHE A 542 -30.76 -7.26 6.67
CA PHE A 542 -29.93 -8.11 5.84
C PHE A 542 -29.70 -7.46 4.47
N PRO A 543 -28.68 -6.58 4.34
CA PRO A 543 -28.34 -5.99 3.06
C PRO A 543 -27.62 -6.99 2.16
N SER A 544 -28.16 -7.22 0.96
CA SER A 544 -27.53 -7.99 -0.12
C SER A 544 -26.60 -7.12 -0.98
N VAL A 545 -26.78 -5.79 -0.95
CA VAL A 545 -25.98 -4.81 -1.71
C VAL A 545 -24.80 -4.23 -0.90
N PRO A 546 -23.65 -3.93 -1.53
CA PRO A 546 -22.52 -3.25 -0.88
C PRO A 546 -22.87 -1.82 -0.43
N ARG A 547 -22.26 -1.35 0.65
CA ARG A 547 -22.47 0.00 1.20
C ARG A 547 -21.88 1.07 0.25
N ALA A 548 -22.60 2.18 0.08
CA ALA A 548 -22.12 3.41 -0.57
C ALA A 548 -21.73 3.31 -2.08
N MET A 549 -22.38 2.42 -2.85
CA MET A 549 -22.11 2.23 -4.30
C MET A 549 -23.12 2.93 -5.24
N GLY A 550 -23.93 3.88 -4.74
CA GLY A 550 -24.97 4.55 -5.56
C GLY A 550 -26.18 3.68 -5.91
N LEU A 551 -26.27 2.46 -5.38
CA LEU A 551 -27.34 1.47 -5.67
C LEU A 551 -28.66 1.72 -4.89
N GLY A 552 -28.85 2.89 -4.29
CA GLY A 552 -30.08 3.22 -3.55
C GLY A 552 -30.24 2.45 -2.22
N GLY A 553 -29.14 2.09 -1.56
CA GLY A 553 -29.15 1.26 -0.35
C GLY A 553 -29.86 1.90 0.86
N SER A 554 -29.84 3.24 0.99
CA SER A 554 -30.54 3.96 2.06
C SER A 554 -32.05 3.86 1.89
N ALA A 555 -32.56 4.18 0.70
CA ALA A 555 -33.97 4.06 0.35
C ALA A 555 -34.45 2.59 0.45
N ALA A 556 -33.66 1.64 -0.05
CA ALA A 556 -33.95 0.20 0.05
C ALA A 556 -34.09 -0.26 1.51
N MET A 557 -33.23 0.24 2.40
CA MET A 557 -33.29 -0.08 3.82
C MET A 557 -34.49 0.54 4.50
N ALA A 558 -34.82 1.81 4.21
CA ALA A 558 -36.03 2.44 4.73
C ALA A 558 -37.29 1.65 4.33
N VAL A 559 -37.42 1.28 3.05
CA VAL A 559 -38.55 0.46 2.56
C VAL A 559 -38.61 -0.90 3.24
N ALA A 560 -37.47 -1.60 3.37
CA ALA A 560 -37.43 -2.91 4.01
C ALA A 560 -37.87 -2.83 5.48
N VAL A 561 -37.41 -1.82 6.22
CA VAL A 561 -37.77 -1.61 7.64
C VAL A 561 -39.25 -1.24 7.79
N ILE A 562 -39.77 -0.32 6.98
CA ILE A 562 -41.19 0.07 7.00
C ILE A 562 -42.08 -1.15 6.75
N ARG A 563 -41.76 -1.95 5.73
CA ARG A 563 -42.49 -3.19 5.43
C ARG A 563 -42.35 -4.25 6.52
N ALA A 564 -41.20 -4.33 7.20
CA ALA A 564 -41.02 -5.27 8.31
C ALA A 564 -41.91 -4.89 9.51
N LEU A 565 -42.02 -3.61 9.81
CA LEU A 565 -42.88 -3.08 10.87
C LEU A 565 -44.36 -3.22 10.49
N ASP A 566 -44.73 -2.92 9.25
CA ASP A 566 -46.09 -3.11 8.72
C ASP A 566 -46.53 -4.59 8.82
N GLN A 567 -45.66 -5.51 8.43
CA GLN A 567 -45.93 -6.95 8.51
C GLN A 567 -46.05 -7.43 9.97
N HIS A 568 -45.17 -6.96 10.86
CA HIS A 568 -45.14 -7.37 12.26
C HIS A 568 -46.35 -6.81 13.05
N TYR A 569 -46.65 -5.52 12.89
CA TYR A 569 -47.76 -4.85 13.58
C TYR A 569 -49.09 -4.89 12.83
N ARG A 570 -49.12 -5.43 11.60
CA ARG A 570 -50.29 -5.54 10.72
C ARG A 570 -50.97 -4.19 10.48
N LEU A 571 -50.17 -3.18 10.11
CA LEU A 571 -50.63 -1.79 9.96
C LEU A 571 -51.45 -1.58 8.68
N GLY A 572 -51.24 -2.41 7.64
CA GLY A 572 -51.99 -2.39 6.40
C GLY A 572 -51.56 -1.28 5.43
N LEU A 573 -50.28 -0.91 5.45
CA LEU A 573 -49.74 0.17 4.61
C LEU A 573 -49.80 -0.18 3.12
N ARG A 574 -50.22 0.78 2.31
CA ARG A 574 -50.15 0.71 0.85
C ARG A 574 -48.76 1.14 0.35
N ASP A 575 -48.38 0.70 -0.85
CA ASP A 575 -47.08 1.07 -1.45
C ASP A 575 -46.89 2.58 -1.62
N ASP A 576 -47.95 3.38 -1.84
CA ASP A 576 -47.85 4.84 -1.88
C ASP A 576 -47.48 5.44 -0.51
N GLU A 577 -47.97 4.85 0.58
CA GLU A 577 -47.67 5.27 1.95
C GLU A 577 -46.24 4.87 2.35
N VAL A 578 -45.82 3.65 1.98
CA VAL A 578 -44.43 3.18 2.14
C VAL A 578 -43.47 4.08 1.35
N ASN A 579 -43.84 4.44 0.12
CA ASN A 579 -43.03 5.28 -0.74
C ASN A 579 -42.87 6.71 -0.18
N ALA A 580 -43.96 7.30 0.31
CA ALA A 580 -43.95 8.63 0.91
C ALA A 580 -43.11 8.66 2.19
N LEU A 581 -43.23 7.65 3.04
CA LEU A 581 -42.45 7.57 4.28
C LEU A 581 -40.95 7.35 3.99
N ALA A 582 -40.62 6.51 3.01
CA ALA A 582 -39.25 6.34 2.54
C ALA A 582 -38.68 7.63 1.91
N TYR A 583 -39.50 8.42 1.20
CA TYR A 583 -39.09 9.73 0.68
C TYR A 583 -38.67 10.70 1.80
N ARG A 584 -39.46 10.80 2.88
CA ARG A 584 -39.10 11.63 4.05
C ARG A 584 -37.78 11.21 4.70
N CYS A 585 -37.49 9.90 4.74
CA CYS A 585 -36.22 9.39 5.23
C CYS A 585 -35.05 9.87 4.36
N GLU A 586 -35.23 9.88 3.03
CA GLU A 586 -34.24 10.36 2.08
C GLU A 586 -34.07 11.90 2.14
N GLU A 587 -35.12 12.66 2.44
CA GLU A 587 -35.03 14.12 2.68
C GLU A 587 -34.12 14.44 3.86
N VAL A 588 -34.23 13.67 4.94
CA VAL A 588 -33.37 13.87 6.12
C VAL A 588 -31.95 13.36 5.90
N ALA A 589 -31.76 12.33 5.09
CA ALA A 589 -30.44 11.78 4.76
C ALA A 589 -29.65 12.65 3.75
N HIS A 590 -30.34 13.22 2.75
CA HIS A 590 -29.71 13.83 1.57
C HIS A 590 -30.14 15.28 1.30
N GLY A 591 -31.05 15.85 2.09
CA GLY A 591 -31.53 17.23 2.00
C GLY A 591 -32.52 17.48 0.85
N SER A 592 -32.10 17.19 -0.39
CA SER A 592 -32.92 17.41 -1.59
C SER A 592 -32.96 16.17 -2.49
N PRO A 593 -33.63 15.09 -2.08
CA PRO A 593 -33.71 13.86 -2.85
C PRO A 593 -34.52 14.05 -4.14
N SER A 594 -34.07 13.39 -5.20
CA SER A 594 -34.74 13.42 -6.50
C SER A 594 -36.05 12.63 -6.53
N GLY A 595 -36.23 11.71 -5.57
CA GLY A 595 -37.40 10.83 -5.44
C GLY A 595 -37.32 9.53 -6.25
N ILE A 596 -36.28 9.33 -7.07
CA ILE A 596 -36.16 8.10 -7.88
C ILE A 596 -35.79 6.88 -7.02
N ASP A 597 -35.04 7.10 -5.93
CA ASP A 597 -34.48 6.05 -5.08
C ASP A 597 -35.57 5.31 -4.31
N ASN A 598 -36.39 6.03 -3.56
CA ASN A 598 -37.52 5.47 -2.82
C ASN A 598 -38.56 4.87 -3.79
N THR A 599 -38.82 5.50 -4.94
CA THR A 599 -39.76 4.98 -5.95
C THR A 599 -39.31 3.63 -6.47
N VAL A 600 -38.06 3.49 -6.94
CA VAL A 600 -37.56 2.19 -7.43
C VAL A 600 -37.49 1.18 -6.29
N ALA A 601 -37.09 1.61 -5.09
CA ALA A 601 -36.99 0.73 -3.92
C ALA A 601 -38.33 0.17 -3.46
N THR A 602 -39.42 0.94 -3.61
CA THR A 602 -40.77 0.53 -3.21
C THR A 602 -41.41 -0.35 -4.25
N TYR A 603 -41.51 0.12 -5.50
CA TYR A 603 -42.31 -0.56 -6.52
C TYR A 603 -41.57 -1.70 -7.22
N GLY A 604 -40.23 -1.73 -7.19
CA GLY A 604 -39.46 -2.84 -7.75
C GLY A 604 -39.67 -3.04 -9.26
N LYS A 605 -39.92 -1.97 -10.00
CA LYS A 605 -40.24 -1.99 -11.45
C LYS A 605 -39.24 -1.19 -12.28
N LEU A 606 -39.09 -1.56 -13.55
CA LEU A 606 -38.38 -0.73 -14.53
C LEU A 606 -39.25 0.49 -14.85
N VAL A 607 -38.73 1.68 -14.61
CA VAL A 607 -39.50 2.92 -14.70
C VAL A 607 -38.82 3.96 -15.55
N LEU A 608 -39.63 4.69 -16.33
CA LEU A 608 -39.33 6.03 -16.77
C LEU A 608 -39.79 6.98 -15.66
N TYR A 609 -38.84 7.65 -15.03
CA TYR A 609 -39.08 8.56 -13.91
C TYR A 609 -38.78 10.00 -14.31
N LYS A 610 -39.62 10.95 -13.91
CA LYS A 610 -39.33 12.38 -13.98
C LYS A 610 -39.82 13.03 -12.70
N ARG A 611 -38.95 13.81 -12.05
CA ARG A 611 -39.30 14.60 -10.88
C ARG A 611 -40.37 15.63 -11.25
N GLY A 612 -41.35 15.86 -10.37
CA GLY A 612 -42.33 16.94 -10.54
C GLY A 612 -41.63 18.31 -10.54
N TRP A 613 -42.05 19.21 -11.42
CA TRP A 613 -41.45 20.54 -11.54
C TRP A 613 -42.53 21.62 -11.76
N PRO A 614 -42.69 22.60 -10.85
CA PRO A 614 -41.87 22.87 -9.64
C PRO A 614 -41.96 21.74 -8.60
N ALA A 615 -41.06 21.70 -7.61
CA ALA A 615 -40.87 20.57 -6.67
C ALA A 615 -42.13 20.10 -5.89
N ASN A 616 -43.25 20.80 -5.99
CA ASN A 616 -44.53 20.48 -5.36
C ASN A 616 -45.49 19.70 -6.29
N GLU A 617 -45.12 19.46 -7.55
CA GLU A 617 -45.89 18.61 -8.45
C GLU A 617 -45.58 17.13 -8.23
N ALA A 618 -46.57 16.27 -8.49
CA ALA A 618 -46.39 14.82 -8.40
C ALA A 618 -45.36 14.34 -9.45
N PRO A 619 -44.45 13.42 -9.10
CA PRO A 619 -43.51 12.85 -10.05
C PRO A 619 -44.24 12.03 -11.12
N ILE A 620 -43.72 12.05 -12.34
CA ILE A 620 -44.19 11.18 -13.41
C ILE A 620 -43.44 9.86 -13.30
N MET A 621 -44.17 8.78 -13.03
CA MET A 621 -43.67 7.41 -13.06
C MET A 621 -44.47 6.64 -14.11
N ARG A 622 -43.76 6.13 -15.13
CA ARG A 622 -44.33 5.21 -16.12
C ARG A 622 -43.55 3.92 -16.12
N GLU A 623 -44.21 2.82 -15.81
CA GLU A 623 -43.64 1.48 -15.96
C GLU A 623 -43.26 1.23 -17.43
N LEU A 624 -42.05 0.76 -17.66
CA LEU A 624 -41.57 0.39 -18.99
C LEU A 624 -41.72 -1.13 -19.16
N ALA A 625 -42.60 -1.54 -20.06
CA ALA A 625 -42.72 -2.94 -20.44
C ALA A 625 -41.52 -3.35 -21.30
N VAL A 626 -40.74 -4.31 -20.84
CA VAL A 626 -39.72 -4.99 -21.65
C VAL A 626 -40.32 -6.32 -22.09
N PRO A 627 -40.31 -6.66 -23.39
CA PRO A 627 -40.65 -8.00 -23.83
C PRO A 627 -39.77 -9.00 -23.07
N LYS A 628 -40.36 -10.11 -22.60
CA LYS A 628 -39.56 -11.19 -22.01
C LYS A 628 -38.53 -11.66 -23.06
N PRO A 629 -37.26 -11.89 -22.67
CA PRO A 629 -36.26 -12.44 -23.58
C PRO A 629 -36.71 -13.73 -24.25
#